data_AF-A0A382XHA1-F1
#
_entry.id   AF-A0A382XHA1-F1
#
_cell.length_a   1.000
_cell.length_b   1.000
_cell.length_c   1.000
_cell.angle_alpha   90.00
_cell.angle_beta   90.00
_cell.angle_gamma   90.00
#
_symmetry.space_group_name_H-M   'P 1'
#
loop_
_entity.id
_entity.type
_entity.pdbx_description
1 polymer ?
#
loop_
_entity_poly.entity_id
_entity_poly.type
_entity_poly.pdbx_seq_one_letter_code
_entity_poly.pdbx_strand_id
1 'polypeptide(L)'
;SFQAPIYVTVQLIIKETQEIKEQVLFFGHLPVMTKTGTFIINGAERVIVSQLVRSPGAYFTTDTDPTTGRELCSAKLIPYRGAWIELETNTKDIISIKVDRKRKANITTFLRALGWETNSAISSLFKNVDSDVVHQYIKSTLAREGENVTQDEALIEFYKRLRPGEPPNPENARNLIDGMFFDPKRYDLGKVGRHKLSKSLGNAKNTDLNINTDEDRTLTKEDIVGIVKRLILINNGLSKKDDIDHLGNRRVRGVGELIQNQIRVGLVRM
;
A
#
# COMPACT_ATOMS: atom_id res chain seq x y z
N SER A 1 13.61 32.32 11.96
CA SER A 1 13.37 31.53 10.72
C SER A 1 12.58 32.38 9.75
N PHE A 2 12.80 32.24 8.44
CA PHE A 2 11.99 32.93 7.42
C PHE A 2 10.74 32.10 7.13
N GLN A 3 9.60 32.56 7.64
CA GLN A 3 8.37 31.79 7.70
C GLN A 3 7.13 32.69 7.61
N ALA A 4 6.01 32.12 7.17
CA ALA A 4 4.72 32.80 7.13
C ALA A 4 3.70 32.04 8.00
N PRO A 5 2.78 32.74 8.69
CA PRO A 5 1.68 32.10 9.39
C PRO A 5 0.71 31.45 8.40
N ILE A 6 0.21 30.27 8.74
CA ILE A 6 -0.85 29.58 8.02
C ILE A 6 -2.10 29.60 8.88
N TYR A 7 -3.20 29.99 8.24
CA TYR A 7 -4.54 29.90 8.79
C TYR A 7 -5.35 28.91 7.94
N VAL A 8 -6.17 28.12 8.61
CA VAL A 8 -7.07 27.16 7.96
C VAL A 8 -8.49 27.38 8.44
N THR A 9 -9.44 27.35 7.52
CA THR A 9 -10.86 27.38 7.87
C THR A 9 -11.28 25.96 8.23
N VAL A 10 -11.80 25.80 9.46
CA VAL A 10 -12.31 24.53 9.96
C VAL A 10 -13.81 24.65 10.19
N GLN A 11 -14.53 23.60 9.80
CA GLN A 11 -15.97 23.51 9.95
C GLN A 11 -16.32 22.28 10.81
N LEU A 12 -17.04 22.51 11.91
CA LEU A 12 -17.63 21.46 12.74
C LEU A 12 -19.12 21.36 12.42
N ILE A 13 -19.55 20.17 11.98
CA ILE A 13 -20.95 19.87 11.70
C ILE A 13 -21.47 18.94 12.81
N ILE A 14 -22.39 19.45 13.63
CA ILE A 14 -23.05 18.65 14.67
C ILE A 14 -24.19 17.87 14.00
N LYS A 15 -24.01 16.56 13.82
CA LYS A 15 -24.94 15.74 13.02
C LYS A 15 -26.37 15.70 13.58
N GLU A 16 -26.53 15.76 14.90
CA GLU A 16 -27.84 15.71 15.56
C GLU A 16 -28.65 16.99 15.33
N THR A 17 -28.02 18.16 15.42
CA THR A 17 -28.69 19.46 15.28
C THR A 17 -28.57 20.06 13.89
N GLN A 18 -27.72 19.49 13.02
CA GLN A 18 -27.28 20.05 11.74
C GLN A 18 -26.67 21.46 11.87
N GLU A 19 -26.23 21.84 13.08
CA GLU A 19 -25.57 23.11 13.31
C GLU A 19 -24.16 23.07 12.74
N ILE A 20 -23.80 24.13 12.01
CA ILE A 20 -22.50 24.31 11.37
C ILE A 20 -21.77 25.45 12.09
N LYS A 21 -20.63 25.13 12.70
CA LYS A 21 -19.73 26.11 13.30
C LYS A 21 -18.48 26.22 12.45
N GLU A 22 -18.23 27.40 11.91
CA GLU A 22 -17.07 27.70 11.08
C GLU A 22 -16.11 28.64 11.81
N GLN A 23 -14.82 28.32 11.80
CA GLN A 23 -13.80 29.13 12.44
C GLN A 23 -12.51 29.12 11.63
N VAL A 24 -11.86 30.27 11.54
CA VAL A 24 -10.50 30.38 11.03
C VAL A 24 -9.53 30.13 12.17
N LEU A 25 -8.77 29.04 12.09
CA LEU A 25 -7.79 28.64 13.09
C LEU A 25 -6.37 28.91 12.59
N PHE A 26 -5.52 29.36 13.50
CA PHE A 26 -4.07 29.40 13.26
C PHE A 26 -3.51 27.98 13.31
N PHE A 27 -2.93 27.52 12.21
CA PHE A 27 -2.36 26.17 12.09
C PHE A 27 -0.88 26.13 12.53
N GLY A 28 -0.15 27.22 12.31
CA GLY A 28 1.27 27.31 12.63
C GLY A 28 2.05 28.19 11.65
N HIS A 29 3.37 28.24 11.81
CA HIS A 29 4.25 28.90 10.86
C HIS A 29 4.87 27.89 9.90
N LEU A 30 4.82 28.18 8.59
CA LEU A 30 5.48 27.39 7.57
C LEU A 30 6.71 28.13 7.02
N PRO A 31 7.89 27.48 6.96
CA PRO A 31 9.06 28.04 6.29
C PRO A 31 8.77 28.37 4.82
N VAL A 32 9.16 29.55 4.38
CA VAL A 32 8.93 30.03 3.01
C VAL A 32 10.21 29.92 2.21
N MET A 33 10.09 29.54 0.93
CA MET A 33 11.22 29.49 0.01
C MET A 33 11.64 30.92 -0.36
N THR A 34 12.94 31.22 -0.29
CA THR A 34 13.51 32.49 -0.71
C THR A 34 13.54 32.60 -2.25
N LYS A 35 13.87 33.78 -2.78
CA LYS A 35 14.03 33.99 -4.24
C LYS A 35 15.15 33.14 -4.86
N THR A 36 16.10 32.68 -4.06
CA THR A 36 17.23 31.83 -4.49
C THR A 36 16.94 30.34 -4.36
N GLY A 37 15.73 29.95 -3.93
CA GLY A 37 15.36 28.54 -3.78
C GLY A 37 15.82 27.89 -2.47
N THR A 38 16.17 28.71 -1.47
CA THR A 38 16.66 28.28 -0.15
C THR A 38 15.61 28.49 0.95
N PHE A 39 15.88 27.99 2.15
CA PHE A 39 15.05 28.18 3.35
C PHE A 39 15.92 28.65 4.52
N ILE A 40 15.43 29.59 5.33
CA ILE A 40 16.16 30.08 6.51
C ILE A 40 15.55 29.47 7.78
N ILE A 41 16.27 28.51 8.38
CA ILE A 41 15.85 27.80 9.59
C ILE A 41 16.81 28.18 10.73
N ASN A 42 16.29 28.83 11.76
CA ASN A 42 17.04 29.29 12.94
C ASN A 42 18.29 30.12 12.58
N GLY A 43 18.16 30.99 11.56
CA GLY A 43 19.24 31.88 11.10
C GLY A 43 20.20 31.25 10.07
N ALA A 44 20.15 29.93 9.87
CA ALA A 44 20.95 29.24 8.87
C ALA A 44 20.18 29.06 7.55
N GLU A 45 20.83 29.39 6.44
CA GLU A 45 20.32 29.13 5.10
C GLU A 45 20.54 27.65 4.73
N ARG A 46 19.48 27.01 4.22
CA ARG A 46 19.44 25.58 3.91
C ARG A 46 18.79 25.34 2.55
N VAL A 47 19.25 24.29 1.88
CA VAL A 47 18.68 23.84 0.60
C VAL A 47 18.05 22.47 0.81
N ILE A 48 16.83 22.29 0.29
CA ILE A 48 16.19 20.97 0.26
C ILE A 48 16.59 20.29 -1.05
N VAL A 49 17.27 19.15 -0.93
CA VAL A 49 17.71 18.36 -2.08
C VAL A 49 16.57 17.48 -2.57
N SER A 50 16.31 17.51 -3.88
CA SER A 50 15.33 16.62 -4.49
C SER A 50 15.78 15.16 -4.38
N GLN A 51 14.85 14.25 -4.10
CA GLN A 51 15.16 12.84 -3.86
C GLN A 51 14.80 11.97 -5.04
N LEU A 52 15.68 11.03 -5.41
CA LEU A 52 15.36 10.00 -6.38
C LEU A 52 14.70 8.80 -5.65
N VAL A 53 13.40 8.62 -5.86
CA VAL A 53 12.61 7.57 -5.20
C VAL A 53 12.08 6.57 -6.22
N ARG A 54 11.61 5.39 -5.76
CA ARG A 54 10.93 4.44 -6.66
C ARG A 54 9.65 5.08 -7.21
N SER A 55 9.40 4.87 -8.50
CA SER A 55 8.12 5.26 -9.11
C SER A 55 6.97 4.41 -8.54
N PRO A 56 5.72 4.88 -8.59
CA PRO A 56 4.58 4.05 -8.21
C PRO A 56 4.48 2.79 -9.09
N GLY A 57 4.06 1.67 -8.51
CA GLY A 57 3.93 0.38 -9.18
C GLY A 57 4.20 -0.82 -8.26
N ALA A 58 4.01 -2.03 -8.80
CA ALA A 58 4.42 -3.28 -8.16
C ALA A 58 5.81 -3.67 -8.63
N TYR A 59 6.67 -4.08 -7.70
CA TYR A 59 8.03 -4.52 -7.95
C TYR A 59 8.25 -5.90 -7.35
N PHE A 60 8.79 -6.82 -8.14
CA PHE A 60 9.09 -8.17 -7.70
C PHE A 60 10.60 -8.41 -7.67
N THR A 61 11.13 -8.84 -6.53
CA THR A 61 12.54 -9.13 -6.32
C THR A 61 12.72 -10.51 -5.74
N THR A 62 13.80 -11.20 -6.09
CA THR A 62 14.15 -12.50 -5.50
C THR A 62 15.44 -12.38 -4.73
N ASP A 63 15.46 -12.98 -3.53
CA ASP A 63 16.65 -13.15 -2.72
C ASP A 63 16.92 -14.64 -2.55
N THR A 64 18.17 -15.06 -2.71
CA THR A 64 18.55 -16.47 -2.53
C THR A 64 18.73 -16.76 -1.04
N ASP A 65 17.96 -17.73 -0.53
CA ASP A 65 18.10 -18.19 0.84
C ASP A 65 19.44 -18.94 1.01
N PRO A 66 20.31 -18.54 1.96
CA PRO A 66 21.64 -19.11 2.09
C PRO A 66 21.65 -20.56 2.58
N THR A 67 20.57 -21.01 3.24
CA THR A 67 20.51 -22.36 3.81
C THR A 67 20.00 -23.37 2.78
N THR A 68 18.94 -23.02 2.07
CA THR A 68 18.26 -23.89 1.12
C THR A 68 18.70 -23.67 -0.33
N GLY A 69 19.37 -22.56 -0.62
CA GLY A 69 19.75 -22.15 -1.98
C GLY A 69 18.56 -21.72 -2.85
N ARG A 70 17.34 -21.67 -2.30
CA ARG A 70 16.11 -21.34 -3.04
C ARG A 70 16.01 -19.84 -3.26
N GLU A 71 15.54 -19.44 -4.44
CA GLU A 71 15.12 -18.06 -4.67
C GLU A 71 13.74 -17.81 -4.03
N LEU A 72 13.68 -16.83 -3.14
CA LEU A 72 12.44 -16.41 -2.48
C LEU A 72 12.02 -15.04 -3.01
N CYS A 73 10.84 -15.00 -3.63
CA CYS A 73 10.27 -13.78 -4.15
C CYS A 73 9.63 -12.95 -3.04
N SER A 74 9.88 -11.65 -3.11
CA SER A 74 9.14 -10.60 -2.42
C SER A 74 8.53 -9.64 -3.44
N ALA A 75 7.38 -9.06 -3.10
CA ALA A 75 6.73 -8.05 -3.92
C ALA A 75 6.44 -6.79 -3.10
N LYS A 76 6.67 -5.62 -3.69
CA LYS A 76 6.38 -4.32 -3.08
C LYS A 76 5.46 -3.52 -4.00
N LEU A 77 4.25 -3.23 -3.54
CA LEU A 77 3.33 -2.30 -4.18
C LEU A 77 3.51 -0.93 -3.54
N ILE A 78 4.02 0.01 -4.36
CA ILE A 78 4.30 1.38 -3.95
C ILE A 78 3.26 2.28 -4.62
N PRO A 79 2.33 2.89 -3.89
CA PRO A 79 1.41 3.88 -4.46
C PRO A 79 2.09 5.23 -4.65
N TYR A 80 1.44 6.11 -5.43
CA TYR A 80 1.78 7.53 -5.45
C TYR A 80 1.45 8.17 -4.09
N ARG A 81 0.30 7.80 -3.52
CA ARG A 81 -0.19 8.22 -2.21
C ARG A 81 -1.01 7.10 -1.58
N GLY A 82 -0.76 6.79 -0.30
CA GLY A 82 -1.48 5.76 0.43
C GLY A 82 -0.56 4.74 1.09
N ALA A 83 -1.16 3.68 1.63
CA ALA A 83 -0.45 2.61 2.34
C ALA A 83 0.35 1.71 1.39
N TRP A 84 1.53 1.29 1.80
CA TRP A 84 2.31 0.31 1.03
C TRP A 84 1.82 -1.10 1.30
N ILE A 85 1.89 -1.98 0.29
CA ILE A 85 1.73 -3.43 0.47
C ILE A 85 3.06 -4.10 0.19
N GLU A 86 3.54 -4.89 1.14
CA GLU A 86 4.74 -5.71 1.02
C GLU A 86 4.32 -7.18 1.18
N LEU A 87 4.68 -8.02 0.21
CA LEU A 87 4.47 -9.46 0.24
C LEU A 87 5.82 -10.17 0.26
N GLU A 88 5.92 -11.22 1.06
CA GLU A 88 7.16 -11.98 1.20
C GLU A 88 6.85 -13.47 1.29
N THR A 89 7.67 -14.26 0.61
CA THR A 89 7.68 -15.73 0.70
C THR A 89 8.79 -16.18 1.62
N ASN A 90 8.60 -17.26 2.36
CA ASN A 90 9.66 -17.88 3.16
C ASN A 90 9.96 -19.32 2.71
N THR A 91 10.98 -19.92 3.32
CA THR A 91 11.42 -21.30 3.04
C THR A 91 10.39 -22.39 3.37
N LYS A 92 9.35 -22.06 4.14
CA LYS A 92 8.22 -22.95 4.46
C LYS A 92 7.03 -22.77 3.51
N ASP A 93 7.27 -22.09 2.38
CA ASP A 93 6.28 -21.77 1.35
C ASP A 93 5.13 -20.90 1.85
N ILE A 94 5.31 -20.15 2.95
CA ILE A 94 4.25 -19.31 3.49
C ILE A 94 4.37 -17.90 2.91
N ILE A 95 3.26 -17.38 2.40
CA ILE A 95 3.16 -16.01 1.91
C ILE A 95 2.62 -15.11 3.01
N SER A 96 3.43 -14.14 3.39
CA SER A 96 3.07 -13.12 4.38
C SER A 96 2.80 -11.78 3.70
N ILE A 97 1.88 -11.00 4.27
CA ILE A 97 1.59 -9.62 3.89
C ILE A 97 1.93 -8.67 5.03
N LYS A 98 2.45 -7.51 4.67
CA LYS A 98 2.73 -6.40 5.56
C LYS A 98 2.19 -5.13 4.92
N VAL A 99 1.36 -4.41 5.67
CA VAL A 99 0.73 -3.17 5.20
C VAL A 99 1.25 -1.99 6.01
N ASP A 100 1.61 -0.91 5.32
CA ASP A 100 2.13 0.34 5.90
C ASP A 100 3.23 0.12 6.95
N ARG A 101 4.15 -0.82 6.65
CA ARG A 101 5.27 -1.22 7.50
C ARG A 101 4.87 -1.74 8.90
N LYS A 102 3.63 -2.16 9.11
CA LYS A 102 3.12 -2.75 10.36
C LYS A 102 3.54 -4.22 10.52
N ARG A 103 2.91 -4.96 11.44
CA ARG A 103 3.22 -6.37 11.70
C ARG A 103 2.77 -7.26 10.53
N LYS A 104 3.50 -8.35 10.29
CA LYS A 104 3.17 -9.35 9.26
C LYS A 104 1.88 -10.10 9.61
N ALA A 105 1.05 -10.37 8.60
CA ALA A 105 -0.10 -11.27 8.62
C ALA A 105 0.05 -12.32 7.50
N ASN A 106 -0.73 -13.40 7.54
CA ASN A 106 -0.79 -14.34 6.43
C ASN A 106 -1.57 -13.71 5.27
N ILE A 107 -1.19 -14.02 4.02
CA ILE A 107 -1.94 -13.49 2.86
C ILE A 107 -3.38 -14.00 2.82
N THR A 108 -3.62 -15.23 3.28
CA THR A 108 -4.95 -15.84 3.28
C THR A 108 -5.91 -15.12 4.21
N THR A 109 -5.43 -14.67 5.37
CA THR A 109 -6.19 -13.82 6.31
C THR A 109 -6.60 -12.50 5.66
N PHE A 110 -5.69 -11.88 4.90
CA PHE A 110 -6.01 -10.65 4.18
C PHE A 110 -7.00 -10.89 3.04
N LEU A 111 -6.85 -11.96 2.26
CA LEU A 111 -7.82 -12.34 1.23
C LEU A 111 -9.21 -12.62 1.83
N ARG A 112 -9.26 -13.29 2.98
CA ARG A 112 -10.52 -13.52 3.67
C ARG A 112 -11.17 -12.21 4.09
N ALA A 113 -10.40 -11.30 4.68
CA ALA A 113 -10.85 -9.96 5.03
C ALA A 113 -11.41 -9.17 3.82
N LEU A 114 -10.85 -9.36 2.63
CA LEU A 114 -11.33 -8.75 1.38
C LEU A 114 -12.63 -9.35 0.82
N GLY A 115 -13.08 -10.51 1.32
CA GLY A 115 -14.36 -11.13 0.95
C GLY A 115 -14.28 -12.55 0.38
N TRP A 116 -13.10 -13.17 0.31
CA TRP A 116 -13.01 -14.60 -0.05
C TRP A 116 -13.12 -15.47 1.20
N GLU A 117 -14.35 -15.74 1.61
CA GLU A 117 -14.65 -16.28 2.94
C GLU A 117 -14.21 -17.73 3.17
N THR A 118 -14.19 -18.56 2.13
CA THR A 118 -13.92 -20.01 2.26
C THR A 118 -12.54 -20.39 1.73
N ASN A 119 -11.96 -21.44 2.32
CA ASN A 119 -10.67 -21.98 1.87
C ASN A 119 -10.74 -22.48 0.42
N SER A 120 -11.90 -23.01 0.01
CA SER A 120 -12.17 -23.41 -1.37
C SER A 120 -12.18 -22.21 -2.32
N ALA A 121 -12.84 -21.11 -1.94
CA ALA A 121 -12.85 -19.87 -2.72
C ALA A 121 -11.41 -19.34 -2.90
N ILE A 122 -10.63 -19.23 -1.81
CA ILE A 122 -9.24 -18.78 -1.87
C ILE A 122 -8.41 -19.71 -2.77
N SER A 123 -8.51 -21.03 -2.58
CA SER A 123 -7.74 -22.00 -3.39
C SER A 123 -8.10 -21.94 -4.87
N SER A 124 -9.37 -21.73 -5.20
CA SER A 124 -9.84 -21.64 -6.59
C SER A 124 -9.23 -20.45 -7.35
N LEU A 125 -8.94 -19.34 -6.65
CA LEU A 125 -8.29 -18.19 -7.26
C LEU A 125 -6.90 -18.52 -7.79
N PHE A 126 -6.15 -19.40 -7.12
CA PHE A 126 -4.74 -19.68 -7.40
C PHE A 126 -4.50 -21.06 -8.01
N LYS A 127 -5.54 -21.85 -8.27
CA LYS A 127 -5.43 -23.21 -8.83
C LYS A 127 -4.57 -23.30 -10.09
N ASN A 128 -4.56 -22.24 -10.89
CA ASN A 128 -3.83 -22.15 -12.15
C ASN A 128 -2.33 -21.80 -12.00
N VAL A 129 -1.89 -21.33 -10.83
CA VAL A 129 -0.50 -20.92 -10.58
C VAL A 129 0.17 -21.73 -9.47
N ASP A 130 -0.60 -22.14 -8.45
CA ASP A 130 -0.14 -22.95 -7.31
C ASP A 130 -0.34 -24.45 -7.61
N SER A 131 0.22 -24.88 -8.74
CA SER A 131 0.04 -26.22 -9.30
C SER A 131 1.25 -27.14 -9.09
N ASP A 132 2.31 -26.64 -8.43
CA ASP A 132 3.52 -27.42 -8.17
C ASP A 132 3.23 -28.57 -7.20
N VAL A 133 3.87 -29.71 -7.43
CA VAL A 133 3.76 -30.91 -6.60
C VAL A 133 4.55 -30.73 -5.30
N VAL A 134 5.64 -29.98 -5.34
CA VAL A 134 6.57 -29.80 -4.21
C VAL A 134 6.21 -28.55 -3.40
N HIS A 135 5.92 -27.42 -4.07
CA HIS A 135 5.73 -26.13 -3.42
C HIS A 135 4.30 -25.60 -3.61
N GLN A 136 3.46 -25.78 -2.60
CA GLN A 136 2.05 -25.33 -2.60
C GLN A 136 1.88 -24.17 -1.62
N TYR A 137 2.06 -22.95 -2.11
CA TYR A 137 2.17 -21.74 -1.27
C TYR A 137 0.85 -21.35 -0.59
N ILE A 138 -0.26 -21.47 -1.31
CA ILE A 138 -1.57 -21.11 -0.76
C ILE A 138 -2.02 -22.18 0.22
N LYS A 139 -1.81 -23.46 -0.11
CA LYS A 139 -2.17 -24.57 0.76
C LYS A 139 -1.38 -24.56 2.07
N SER A 140 -0.06 -24.35 2.02
CA SER A 140 0.78 -24.26 3.21
C SER A 140 0.40 -23.06 4.09
N THR A 141 0.04 -21.93 3.47
CA THR A 141 -0.41 -20.73 4.19
C THR A 141 -1.77 -20.94 4.86
N LEU A 142 -2.73 -21.56 4.16
CA LEU A 142 -4.04 -21.93 4.72
C LEU A 142 -3.89 -22.90 5.90
N ALA A 143 -3.02 -23.91 5.77
CA ALA A 143 -2.76 -24.87 6.85
C ALA A 143 -2.20 -24.20 8.12
N ARG A 144 -1.44 -23.11 7.97
CA ARG A 144 -0.93 -22.32 9.11
C ARG A 144 -1.98 -21.40 9.74
N GLU A 145 -2.92 -20.90 8.96
CA GLU A 145 -4.02 -20.05 9.44
C GLU A 145 -5.05 -20.84 10.26
N GLY A 146 -5.33 -22.09 9.87
CA GLY A 146 -6.32 -22.96 10.51
C GLY A 146 -7.62 -23.10 9.70
N GLU A 147 -8.40 -24.15 9.97
CA GLU A 147 -9.55 -24.52 9.12
C GLU A 147 -10.81 -23.67 9.33
N ASN A 148 -10.98 -23.04 10.50
CA ASN A 148 -12.24 -22.41 10.92
C ASN A 148 -12.19 -20.89 11.06
N VAL A 149 -11.28 -20.21 10.34
CA VAL A 149 -11.20 -18.74 10.42
C VAL A 149 -12.33 -18.12 9.60
N THR A 150 -13.16 -17.33 10.28
CA THR A 150 -14.24 -16.56 9.65
C THR A 150 -13.72 -15.24 9.07
N GLN A 151 -14.51 -14.60 8.19
CA GLN A 151 -14.15 -13.28 7.65
C GLN A 151 -14.01 -12.23 8.76
N ASP A 152 -14.92 -12.21 9.72
CA ASP A 152 -14.92 -11.21 10.79
C ASP A 152 -13.71 -11.39 11.72
N GLU A 153 -13.34 -12.63 12.03
CA GLU A 153 -12.10 -12.91 12.76
C GLU A 153 -10.87 -12.44 12.00
N ALA A 154 -10.80 -12.70 10.69
CA ALA A 154 -9.71 -12.24 9.85
C ALA A 154 -9.62 -10.70 9.79
N LEU A 155 -10.76 -10.02 9.70
CA LEU A 155 -10.86 -8.55 9.77
C LEU A 155 -10.33 -8.03 11.11
N ILE A 156 -10.76 -8.62 12.22
CA ILE A 156 -10.31 -8.26 13.57
C ILE A 156 -8.80 -8.51 13.73
N GLU A 157 -8.31 -9.65 13.29
CA GLU A 157 -6.90 -10.03 13.39
C GLU A 157 -6.00 -9.08 12.59
N PHE A 158 -6.46 -8.68 11.40
CA PHE A 158 -5.77 -7.69 10.58
C PHE A 158 -5.83 -6.29 11.21
N TYR A 159 -6.98 -5.89 11.74
CA TYR A 159 -7.17 -4.61 12.42
C TYR A 159 -6.23 -4.44 13.62
N LYS A 160 -6.14 -5.47 14.48
CA LYS A 160 -5.24 -5.48 15.65
C LYS A 160 -3.77 -5.27 15.27
N ARG A 161 -3.35 -5.73 14.09
CA ARG A 161 -1.98 -5.55 13.59
C ARG A 161 -1.72 -4.13 13.06
N LEU A 162 -2.73 -3.51 12.47
CA LEU A 162 -2.63 -2.14 11.95
C LEU A 162 -2.67 -1.10 13.07
N ARG A 163 -3.60 -1.27 14.03
CA ARG A 163 -3.87 -0.35 15.14
C ARG A 163 -3.86 -1.08 16.48
N PRO A 164 -2.67 -1.36 17.04
CA PRO A 164 -2.56 -1.99 18.35
C PRO A 164 -3.03 -1.01 19.43
N GLY A 165 -4.21 -1.22 20.01
CA GLY A 165 -4.75 -0.42 21.12
C GLY A 165 -6.18 0.07 20.92
N GLU A 166 -6.71 0.03 19.69
CA GLU A 166 -8.12 0.34 19.45
C GLU A 166 -8.99 -0.91 19.58
N PRO A 167 -10.19 -0.81 20.18
CA PRO A 167 -11.09 -1.95 20.29
C PRO A 167 -11.51 -2.42 18.89
N PRO A 168 -11.30 -3.70 18.55
CA PRO A 168 -11.59 -4.20 17.22
C PRO A 168 -13.11 -4.35 17.03
N ASN A 169 -13.64 -3.74 15.98
CA ASN A 169 -15.00 -3.97 15.49
C ASN A 169 -14.90 -4.40 14.02
N PRO A 170 -15.55 -5.52 13.59
CA PRO A 170 -15.55 -5.98 12.20
C PRO A 170 -15.93 -4.89 11.19
N GLU A 171 -16.92 -4.05 11.52
CA GLU A 171 -17.39 -2.98 10.62
C GLU A 171 -16.34 -1.88 10.47
N ASN A 172 -15.74 -1.45 11.59
CA ASN A 172 -14.63 -0.49 11.56
C ASN A 172 -13.41 -1.04 10.82
N ALA A 173 -13.14 -2.33 10.96
CA ALA A 173 -12.05 -3.00 10.26
C ALA A 173 -12.28 -3.05 8.75
N ARG A 174 -13.51 -3.36 8.32
CA ARG A 174 -13.90 -3.34 6.90
C ARG A 174 -13.75 -1.93 6.32
N ASN A 175 -14.31 -0.92 6.98
CA ASN A 175 -14.20 0.48 6.59
C ASN A 175 -12.74 0.97 6.54
N LEU A 176 -11.88 0.48 7.44
CA LEU A 176 -10.46 0.82 7.43
C LEU A 176 -9.76 0.25 6.19
N ILE A 177 -9.99 -1.02 5.85
CA ILE A 177 -9.39 -1.65 4.66
C ILE A 177 -9.89 -0.96 3.39
N ASP A 178 -11.20 -0.72 3.29
CA ASP A 178 -11.80 -0.07 2.13
C ASP A 178 -11.27 1.36 1.96
N GLY A 179 -11.22 2.13 3.05
CA GLY A 179 -10.61 3.45 3.08
C GLY A 179 -9.11 3.46 2.84
N MET A 180 -8.40 2.35 3.02
CA MET A 180 -6.94 2.29 2.87
C MET A 180 -6.51 2.00 1.43
N PHE A 181 -7.28 1.23 0.67
CA PHE A 181 -6.90 0.76 -0.67
C PHE A 181 -7.88 1.12 -1.80
N PHE A 182 -9.16 1.27 -1.48
CA PHE A 182 -10.24 1.38 -2.46
C PHE A 182 -10.87 2.78 -2.50
N ASP A 183 -10.60 3.63 -1.51
CA ASP A 183 -11.05 5.03 -1.50
C ASP A 183 -10.06 5.96 -2.26
N PRO A 184 -10.48 6.62 -3.36
CA PRO A 184 -9.63 7.53 -4.13
C PRO A 184 -9.17 8.75 -3.32
N LYS A 185 -9.90 9.13 -2.26
CA LYS A 185 -9.50 10.23 -1.38
C LYS A 185 -8.31 9.86 -0.51
N ARG A 186 -8.00 8.58 -0.31
CA ARG A 186 -6.94 8.11 0.60
C ARG A 186 -5.83 7.33 -0.11
N TYR A 187 -6.16 6.65 -1.21
CA TYR A 187 -5.25 5.84 -1.98
C TYR A 187 -5.21 6.24 -3.46
N ASP A 188 -4.02 6.31 -4.04
CA ASP A 188 -3.80 6.67 -5.45
C ASP A 188 -2.50 6.04 -5.96
N LEU A 189 -2.59 5.22 -7.02
CA LEU A 189 -1.42 4.70 -7.73
C LEU A 189 -0.83 5.71 -8.71
N GLY A 190 -1.59 6.74 -9.08
CA GLY A 190 -1.31 7.64 -10.19
C GLY A 190 -1.46 6.93 -11.55
N LYS A 191 -1.54 7.73 -12.62
CA LYS A 191 -1.67 7.19 -14.00
C LYS A 191 -0.54 6.22 -14.37
N VAL A 192 0.71 6.62 -14.06
CA VAL A 192 1.89 5.79 -14.34
C VAL A 192 1.90 4.52 -13.49
N GLY A 193 1.58 4.63 -12.19
CA GLY A 193 1.59 3.45 -11.31
C GLY A 193 0.53 2.43 -11.70
N ARG A 194 -0.68 2.89 -12.05
CA ARG A 194 -1.75 2.03 -12.56
C ARG A 194 -1.33 1.33 -13.85
N HIS A 195 -0.82 2.08 -14.82
CA HIS A 195 -0.33 1.50 -16.08
C HIS A 195 0.79 0.46 -15.85
N LYS A 196 1.77 0.76 -14.98
CA LYS A 196 2.85 -0.18 -14.64
C LYS A 196 2.31 -1.43 -13.96
N LEU A 197 1.34 -1.29 -13.05
CA LEU A 197 0.69 -2.41 -12.39
C LEU A 197 -0.06 -3.29 -13.39
N SER A 198 -0.91 -2.71 -14.24
CA SER A 198 -1.68 -3.46 -15.23
C SER A 198 -0.77 -4.20 -16.23
N LYS A 199 0.30 -3.54 -16.69
CA LYS A 199 1.33 -4.16 -17.53
C LYS A 199 2.04 -5.30 -16.81
N SER A 200 2.42 -5.09 -15.55
CA SER A 200 3.06 -6.09 -14.69
C SER A 200 2.19 -7.34 -14.51
N LEU A 201 0.88 -7.19 -14.41
CA LEU A 201 -0.06 -8.28 -14.17
C LEU A 201 -0.59 -8.94 -15.45
N GLY A 202 -0.27 -8.39 -16.64
CA GLY A 202 -0.82 -8.86 -17.91
C GLY A 202 -2.31 -8.55 -18.09
N ASN A 203 -2.87 -7.64 -17.30
CA ASN A 203 -4.28 -7.28 -17.35
C ASN A 203 -4.52 -6.24 -18.46
N ALA A 204 -4.96 -6.70 -19.62
CA ALA A 204 -5.20 -5.88 -20.81
C ALA A 204 -6.37 -4.87 -20.67
N LYS A 205 -7.25 -5.04 -19.68
CA LYS A 205 -8.44 -4.18 -19.51
C LYS A 205 -8.11 -2.72 -19.13
N ASN A 206 -6.92 -2.45 -18.59
CA ASN A 206 -6.50 -1.12 -18.10
C ASN A 206 -5.15 -0.67 -18.69
N THR A 207 -4.66 -1.34 -19.75
CA THR A 207 -3.40 -0.97 -20.41
C THR A 207 -3.52 0.32 -21.21
N ASP A 208 -4.72 0.63 -21.69
CA ASP A 208 -4.97 1.82 -22.49
C ASP A 208 -5.16 3.04 -21.60
N LEU A 209 -4.66 4.17 -22.08
CA LEU A 209 -4.62 5.50 -21.46
C LEU A 209 -5.99 6.09 -21.08
N ASN A 210 -7.07 5.31 -21.09
CA ASN A 210 -8.43 5.66 -20.67
C ASN A 210 -8.61 5.66 -19.14
N ILE A 211 -7.58 6.01 -18.38
CA ILE A 211 -7.70 6.29 -16.94
C ILE A 211 -8.24 7.72 -16.80
N ASN A 212 -9.54 7.87 -16.98
CA ASN A 212 -10.20 9.16 -16.96
C ASN A 212 -10.68 9.53 -15.54
N THR A 213 -10.97 8.55 -14.70
CA THR A 213 -11.47 8.80 -13.33
C THR A 213 -10.41 8.53 -12.26
N ASP A 214 -10.59 9.14 -11.09
CA ASP A 214 -9.73 8.88 -9.93
C ASP A 214 -10.01 7.50 -9.30
N GLU A 215 -11.20 6.94 -9.52
CA GLU A 215 -11.57 5.58 -9.11
C GLU A 215 -10.74 4.53 -9.86
N ASP A 216 -10.44 4.78 -11.14
CA ASP A 216 -9.59 3.88 -11.94
C ASP A 216 -8.13 3.81 -11.44
N ARG A 217 -7.71 4.74 -10.56
CA ARG A 217 -6.35 4.82 -10.01
C ARG A 217 -6.21 4.17 -8.64
N THR A 218 -7.31 3.73 -8.03
CA THR A 218 -7.26 2.95 -6.79
C THR A 218 -6.83 1.52 -7.10
N LEU A 219 -6.60 0.74 -6.04
CA LEU A 219 -6.32 -0.68 -6.18
C LEU A 219 -7.64 -1.42 -6.41
N THR A 220 -7.64 -2.58 -7.08
CA THR A 220 -8.80 -3.48 -7.06
C THR A 220 -8.46 -4.77 -6.33
N LYS A 221 -9.50 -5.52 -5.93
CA LYS A 221 -9.33 -6.84 -5.29
C LYS A 221 -8.60 -7.81 -6.22
N GLU A 222 -8.88 -7.72 -7.52
CA GLU A 222 -8.24 -8.52 -8.57
C GLU A 222 -6.76 -8.18 -8.73
N ASP A 223 -6.37 -6.91 -8.54
CA ASP A 223 -4.96 -6.52 -8.59
C ASP A 223 -4.17 -7.19 -7.46
N ILE A 224 -4.73 -7.26 -6.25
CA ILE A 224 -4.10 -7.93 -5.10
C ILE A 224 -3.90 -9.42 -5.43
N VAL A 225 -4.94 -10.08 -5.95
CA VAL A 225 -4.85 -11.47 -6.39
C VAL A 225 -3.81 -11.64 -7.50
N GLY A 226 -3.77 -10.72 -8.47
CA GLY A 226 -2.80 -10.72 -9.56
C GLY A 226 -1.36 -10.60 -9.07
N ILE A 227 -1.09 -9.73 -8.09
CA ILE A 227 0.24 -9.59 -7.49
C ILE A 227 0.65 -10.90 -6.81
N VAL A 228 -0.25 -11.52 -6.05
CA VAL A 228 0.03 -12.81 -5.39
C VAL A 228 0.26 -13.92 -6.43
N LYS A 229 -0.52 -13.97 -7.52
CA LYS A 229 -0.31 -14.90 -8.63
C LYS A 229 1.07 -14.74 -9.25
N ARG A 230 1.46 -13.51 -9.57
CA ARG A 230 2.78 -13.24 -10.15
C ARG A 230 3.91 -13.60 -9.19
N LEU A 231 3.75 -13.35 -7.89
CA LEU A 231 4.71 -13.76 -6.86
C LEU A 231 4.91 -15.28 -6.83
N ILE A 232 3.82 -16.07 -6.89
CA ILE A 232 3.90 -17.54 -6.97
C ILE A 232 4.60 -17.99 -8.26
N LEU A 233 4.25 -17.39 -9.41
CA LEU A 233 4.89 -17.73 -10.69
C LEU A 233 6.40 -17.44 -10.70
N ILE A 234 6.85 -16.37 -10.04
CA ILE A 234 8.28 -16.06 -9.92
C ILE A 234 8.99 -17.07 -9.02
N ASN A 235 8.39 -17.44 -7.88
CA ASN A 235 8.94 -18.47 -7.01
C ASN A 235 9.09 -19.83 -7.72
N ASN A 236 8.15 -20.17 -8.61
CA ASN A 236 8.19 -21.39 -9.42
C ASN A 236 9.13 -21.28 -10.64
N GLY A 237 9.83 -20.16 -10.83
CA GLY A 237 10.73 -19.93 -11.97
C GLY A 237 10.02 -19.72 -13.32
N LEU A 238 8.69 -19.58 -13.32
CA LEU A 238 7.86 -19.42 -14.54
C LEU A 238 7.76 -17.96 -15.00
N SER A 239 8.14 -17.00 -14.14
CA SER A 239 8.12 -15.57 -14.44
C SER A 239 9.40 -14.89 -13.98
N LYS A 240 9.74 -13.77 -14.62
CA LYS A 240 10.97 -13.01 -14.34
C LYS A 240 10.75 -11.98 -13.23
N LYS A 241 11.77 -11.85 -12.37
CA LYS A 241 11.91 -10.73 -11.44
C LYS A 241 12.10 -9.40 -12.17
N ASP A 242 11.77 -8.30 -11.51
CA ASP A 242 11.96 -6.97 -12.06
C ASP A 242 13.37 -6.46 -11.76
N ASP A 243 13.98 -5.79 -12.74
CA ASP A 243 15.16 -4.96 -12.49
C ASP A 243 14.71 -3.67 -11.80
N ILE A 244 14.74 -3.71 -10.47
CA ILE A 244 14.32 -2.56 -9.69
C ILE A 244 15.22 -1.35 -9.98
N ASP A 245 16.53 -1.51 -10.18
CA ASP A 245 17.51 -0.42 -10.23
C ASP A 245 17.55 0.36 -11.54
N HIS A 246 16.87 -0.12 -12.58
CA HIS A 246 16.63 0.64 -13.80
C HIS A 246 16.03 2.03 -13.52
N LEU A 247 16.56 3.08 -14.16
CA LEU A 247 16.13 4.47 -13.92
C LEU A 247 14.66 4.73 -14.29
N GLY A 248 14.10 3.98 -15.24
CA GLY A 248 12.65 4.01 -15.55
C GLY A 248 11.74 3.54 -14.40
N ASN A 249 12.32 2.94 -13.35
CA ASN A 249 11.65 2.58 -12.09
C ASN A 249 11.90 3.61 -10.98
N ARG A 250 12.57 4.71 -11.30
CA ARG A 250 12.85 5.83 -10.40
C ARG A 250 12.10 7.07 -10.87
N ARG A 251 11.80 7.97 -9.93
CA ARG A 251 11.26 9.30 -10.20
C ARG A 251 11.89 10.33 -9.27
N VAL A 252 11.94 11.57 -9.72
CA VAL A 252 12.39 12.69 -8.89
C VAL A 252 11.22 13.15 -8.04
N ARG A 253 11.44 13.19 -6.73
CA ARG A 253 10.56 13.82 -5.76
C ARG A 253 11.07 15.22 -5.48
N GLY A 254 10.32 16.22 -5.94
CA GLY A 254 10.64 17.63 -5.75
C GLY A 254 10.40 18.11 -4.31
N VAL A 255 10.86 19.33 -4.03
CA VAL A 255 10.79 19.97 -2.71
C VAL A 255 9.34 20.06 -2.19
N GLY A 256 8.40 20.46 -3.04
CA GLY A 256 6.99 20.57 -2.66
C GLY A 256 6.38 19.24 -2.21
N GLU A 257 6.67 18.14 -2.90
CA GLU A 257 6.19 16.80 -2.52
C GLU A 257 6.81 16.32 -1.20
N LEU A 258 8.09 16.65 -0.94
CA LEU A 258 8.74 16.35 0.34
C LEU A 258 8.04 17.05 1.50
N ILE A 259 7.78 18.35 1.36
CA ILE A 259 7.10 19.15 2.39
C ILE A 259 5.65 18.67 2.57
N GLN A 260 4.92 18.45 1.48
CA GLN A 260 3.53 17.97 1.52
C GLN A 260 3.42 16.64 2.28
N ASN A 261 4.34 15.70 2.04
CA ASN A 261 4.34 14.42 2.74
C ASN A 261 4.58 14.58 4.24
N GLN A 262 5.45 15.50 4.67
CA GLN A 262 5.66 15.77 6.10
C GLN A 262 4.42 16.41 6.75
N ILE A 263 3.78 17.37 6.09
CA ILE A 263 2.54 17.98 6.56
C ILE A 263 1.45 16.90 6.70
N ARG A 264 1.32 15.99 5.72
CA ARG A 264 0.36 14.88 5.79
C ARG A 264 0.60 13.99 7.01
N VAL A 265 1.84 13.60 7.27
CA VAL A 265 2.18 12.78 8.46
C VAL A 265 1.83 13.51 9.76
N GLY A 266 2.03 14.83 9.81
CA GLY A 266 1.60 15.67 10.93
C GLY A 266 0.08 15.68 11.11
N LEU A 267 -0.67 15.91 10.03
CA LEU A 267 -2.13 15.96 10.04
C LEU A 267 -2.79 14.64 10.45
N VAL A 268 -2.18 13.49 10.13
CA VAL A 268 -2.70 12.17 10.53
C VAL A 268 -2.55 11.93 12.04
N ARG A 269 -1.64 12.64 12.72
CA ARG A 269 -1.39 12.51 14.15
C ARG A 269 -2.18 13.51 15.01
N MET A 270 -2.68 14.58 14.39
CA MET A 270 -3.50 15.62 15.04
C MET A 270 -4.92 15.11 15.20
#